data_AF-A0A9W2UKZ2-F1
#
_entry.id   AF-A0A9W2UKZ2-F1
#
_cell.length_a   1.000
_cell.length_b   1.000
_cell.length_c   1.000
_cell.angle_alpha   90.00
_cell.angle_beta   90.00
_cell.angle_gamma   90.00
#
_symmetry.space_group_name_H-M   'P 1'
#
loop_
_entity.id
_entity.type
_entity.pdbx_description
1 polymer ?
#
loop_
_entity_poly.entity_id
_entity_poly.type
_entity_poly.pdbx_seq_one_letter_code
_entity_poly.pdbx_strand_id
1 'polypeptide(L)'
;MEIYLENLNRYFVFRCKGESQQRRRVATTTSTVLLKHELFVDMTCEGCSSAVSRVLNKLGGVGFGLDLPNEKVCVNSEHSVDLLLETLGKTGQAASYLGPK
;
A
#
# COMPACT_ATOMS: atom_id res chain seq x y z
N MET A 1 -1.44 26.42 -12.19
CA MET A 1 -1.88 25.07 -11.77
C MET A 1 -0.61 24.26 -11.69
N GLU A 2 0.05 24.30 -10.53
CA GLU A 2 1.18 23.45 -10.15
C GLU A 2 1.60 23.95 -8.77
N ILE A 3 1.27 23.19 -7.72
CA ILE A 3 1.79 23.43 -6.38
C ILE A 3 2.62 22.21 -6.03
N TYR A 4 3.93 22.40 -6.11
CA TYR A 4 4.94 21.55 -5.51
C TYR A 4 4.68 21.48 -4.00
N LEU A 5 4.70 20.28 -3.43
CA LEU A 5 4.87 20.08 -1.99
C LEU A 5 6.12 19.24 -1.78
N GLU A 6 7.25 19.93 -1.74
CA GLU A 6 8.48 19.42 -1.17
C GLU A 6 8.42 19.49 0.37
N ASN A 7 8.86 18.39 0.98
CA ASN A 7 9.63 18.34 2.23
C ASN A 7 9.07 19.01 3.49
N LEU A 8 8.83 18.19 4.52
CA LEU A 8 9.34 18.41 5.88
C LEU A 8 9.05 17.17 6.75
N ASN A 9 10.01 16.24 6.87
CA ASN A 9 10.09 15.44 8.09
C ASN A 9 11.52 15.48 8.65
N ARG A 10 11.74 16.55 9.40
CA ARG A 10 12.94 16.86 10.16
C ARG A 10 12.70 16.42 11.60
N TYR A 11 13.65 15.65 12.13
CA TYR A 11 13.88 15.36 13.55
C TYR A 11 12.84 14.43 14.23
N PHE A 12 13.21 13.50 15.11
CA PHE A 12 14.25 13.59 16.14
C PHE A 12 14.72 12.16 16.50
N VAL A 13 16.03 11.89 16.42
CA VAL A 13 16.67 10.74 17.06
C VAL A 13 17.28 11.21 18.38
N PHE A 14 16.79 10.72 19.52
CA PHE A 14 17.46 10.70 20.84
C PHE A 14 16.84 9.53 21.65
N ARG A 15 17.48 8.35 21.72
CA ARG A 15 18.48 7.84 22.70
C ARG A 15 17.91 7.51 24.10
N CYS A 16 17.90 6.24 24.51
CA CYS A 16 18.84 5.59 25.48
C CYS A 16 18.35 4.21 25.98
N LYS A 17 19.29 3.39 26.47
CA LYS A 17 19.21 1.99 26.93
C LYS A 17 18.09 1.67 27.95
N GLY A 18 17.62 0.42 27.92
CA GLY A 18 17.17 -0.29 29.13
C GLY A 18 15.75 -0.86 29.04
N GLU A 19 15.69 -2.16 28.74
CA GLU A 19 14.73 -3.15 29.25
C GLU A 19 13.20 -2.99 29.07
N SER A 20 12.63 -4.13 28.66
CA SER A 20 11.25 -4.59 28.91
C SER A 20 10.13 -4.13 27.98
N GLN A 21 9.70 -5.11 27.19
CA GLN A 21 8.59 -5.15 26.26
C GLN A 21 7.25 -4.70 26.87
N GLN A 22 6.63 -3.67 26.28
CA GLN A 22 5.19 -3.64 25.96
C GLN A 22 4.96 -2.48 24.98
N ARG A 23 5.06 -2.76 23.67
CA ARG A 23 4.92 -1.76 22.60
C ARG A 23 3.46 -1.28 22.56
N ARG A 24 3.19 -0.13 23.18
CA ARG A 24 1.90 0.55 23.10
C ARG A 24 1.56 0.81 21.63
N ARG A 25 0.41 0.30 21.18
CA ARG A 25 -0.18 0.65 19.88
C ARG A 25 -0.64 2.10 19.96
N VAL A 26 0.10 3.01 19.36
CA VAL A 26 -0.51 4.27 18.92
C VAL A 26 -1.22 3.92 17.62
N ALA A 27 -2.54 3.73 17.72
CA ALA A 27 -3.40 3.78 16.55
C ALA A 27 -3.27 5.19 15.98
N THR A 28 -2.46 5.32 14.93
CA THR A 28 -2.37 6.54 14.16
C THR A 28 -3.68 6.68 13.40
N THR A 29 -4.70 7.22 14.06
CA THR A 29 -5.93 7.68 13.42
C THR A 29 -5.61 9.02 12.74
N THR A 30 -4.72 9.00 11.74
CA THR A 30 -4.70 10.09 10.76
C THR A 30 -5.85 9.78 9.82
N SER A 31 -6.97 10.46 9.99
CA SER A 31 -8.08 10.43 9.04
C SER A 31 -7.68 11.17 7.77
N THR A 32 -6.66 10.69 7.07
CA THR A 32 -6.44 11.01 5.67
C THR A 32 -7.53 10.30 4.87
N VAL A 33 -8.13 11.01 3.93
CA VAL A 33 -9.12 10.43 3.01
C VAL A 33 -8.37 9.40 2.17
N LEU A 34 -8.47 8.13 2.53
CA LEU A 34 -7.82 7.05 1.78
C LEU A 34 -8.59 6.83 0.48
N LEU A 35 -7.91 6.99 -0.65
CA LEU A 35 -8.48 6.74 -1.96
C LEU A 35 -8.51 5.23 -2.20
N LYS A 36 -9.70 4.72 -2.56
CA LYS A 36 -9.85 3.32 -2.96
C LYS A 36 -9.68 3.22 -4.46
N HIS A 37 -8.73 2.39 -4.86
CA HIS A 37 -8.42 2.06 -6.24
C HIS A 37 -8.79 0.60 -6.48
N GLU A 38 -9.60 0.36 -7.51
CA GLU A 38 -9.91 -0.98 -7.99
C GLU A 38 -9.01 -1.28 -9.20
N LEU A 39 -8.24 -2.36 -9.08
CA LEU A 39 -7.29 -2.84 -10.06
C LEU A 39 -7.65 -4.29 -10.40
N PHE A 40 -7.61 -4.62 -11.68
CA PHE A 40 -7.67 -6.00 -12.17
C PHE A 40 -6.24 -6.54 -12.20
N VAL A 41 -6.02 -7.73 -11.65
CA VAL A 41 -4.72 -8.42 -11.72
C VAL A 41 -4.96 -9.88 -12.05
N ASP A 42 -4.34 -10.37 -13.11
CA ASP A 42 -4.43 -11.76 -13.53
C ASP A 42 -3.76 -12.68 -12.49
N MET A 43 -4.56 -13.20 -11.56
CA MET A 43 -4.14 -14.06 -10.45
C MET A 43 -4.58 -15.50 -10.72
N THR A 44 -3.69 -16.28 -11.33
CA THR A 44 -3.97 -17.67 -11.72
C THR A 44 -3.97 -18.66 -10.55
N CYS A 45 -3.39 -18.31 -9.40
CA CYS A 45 -3.34 -19.16 -8.21
C CYS A 45 -3.16 -18.37 -6.89
N GLU A 46 -3.34 -19.06 -5.77
CA GLU A 46 -3.07 -18.52 -4.42
C GLU A 46 -1.61 -18.08 -4.23
N GLY A 47 -0.68 -18.68 -4.99
CA GLY A 47 0.72 -18.23 -5.00
C GLY A 47 0.89 -16.83 -5.56
N CYS A 48 0.17 -16.50 -6.63
CA CYS A 48 0.17 -15.18 -7.26
C CYS A 48 -0.43 -14.11 -6.35
N SER A 49 -1.54 -14.42 -5.66
CA SER A 49 -2.14 -13.48 -4.69
C SER A 49 -1.22 -13.21 -3.50
N SER A 50 -0.44 -14.21 -3.06
CA SER A 50 0.62 -14.02 -2.06
C SER A 50 1.75 -13.14 -2.57
N ALA A 51 2.17 -13.29 -3.83
CA ALA A 51 3.18 -12.43 -4.45
C ALA A 51 2.74 -10.96 -4.47
N VAL A 52 1.52 -10.68 -4.94
CA VAL A 52 0.91 -9.33 -4.91
C VAL A 52 0.90 -8.76 -3.49
N SER A 53 0.42 -9.54 -2.53
CA SER A 53 0.38 -9.14 -1.11
C SER A 53 1.77 -8.78 -0.59
N ARG A 54 2.81 -9.54 -0.96
CA ARG A 54 4.19 -9.27 -0.51
C ARG A 54 4.72 -7.96 -1.08
N VAL A 55 4.48 -7.67 -2.36
CA VAL A 55 4.99 -6.44 -2.97
C VAL A 55 4.22 -5.21 -2.45
N LEU A 56 2.90 -5.31 -2.29
CA LEU A 56 2.10 -4.24 -1.66
C LEU A 56 2.49 -4.01 -0.19
N ASN A 57 2.78 -5.06 0.57
CA ASN A 57 3.29 -4.92 1.94
C ASN A 57 4.68 -4.27 1.99
N LYS A 58 5.55 -4.49 0.99
CA LYS A 58 6.84 -3.81 0.89
C LYS A 58 6.70 -2.31 0.65
N LEU A 59 5.63 -1.89 -0.04
CA LEU A 59 5.33 -0.48 -0.26
C LEU A 59 5.07 0.25 1.08
N GLY A 60 4.40 -0.44 2.01
CA GLY A 60 4.02 0.10 3.31
C GLY A 60 2.87 1.11 3.22
N GLY A 61 2.13 1.31 4.31
CA GLY A 61 1.03 2.28 4.35
C GLY A 61 -0.15 2.00 3.40
N VAL A 62 -0.23 0.79 2.85
CA VAL A 62 -1.25 0.34 1.89
C VAL A 62 -2.17 -0.66 2.56
N GLY A 63 -3.47 -0.38 2.59
CA GLY A 63 -4.49 -1.38 2.89
C GLY A 63 -4.95 -2.02 1.59
N PHE A 64 -5.10 -3.34 1.53
CA PHE A 64 -5.58 -3.98 0.31
C PHE A 64 -6.48 -5.19 0.60
N GLY A 65 -7.39 -5.48 -0.33
CA GLY A 65 -8.24 -6.65 -0.36
C GLY A 65 -8.13 -7.34 -1.72
N LEU A 66 -8.01 -8.67 -1.71
CA LEU A 66 -7.88 -9.48 -2.91
C LEU A 66 -9.13 -10.34 -3.08
N ASP A 67 -9.74 -10.26 -4.26
CA ASP A 67 -10.88 -11.06 -4.67
C ASP A 67 -10.43 -12.01 -5.78
N LEU A 68 -9.96 -13.21 -5.41
CA LEU A 68 -9.54 -14.25 -6.37
C LEU A 68 -10.62 -14.62 -7.41
N PRO A 69 -11.90 -14.85 -7.06
CA PRO A 69 -12.88 -15.28 -8.06
C PRO A 69 -13.21 -14.22 -9.13
N ASN A 70 -12.91 -12.95 -8.83
CA ASN A 70 -13.12 -11.84 -9.75
C ASN A 70 -11.80 -11.28 -10.30
N GLU A 71 -10.66 -11.83 -9.86
CA GLU A 71 -9.31 -11.35 -10.22
C GLU A 71 -9.11 -9.85 -9.95
N LYS A 72 -9.70 -9.39 -8.84
CA LYS A 72 -9.72 -7.98 -8.44
C LYS A 72 -8.87 -7.73 -7.21
N VAL A 73 -8.27 -6.55 -7.20
CA VAL A 73 -7.45 -6.04 -6.11
C VAL A 73 -7.96 -4.64 -5.76
N CYS A 74 -8.52 -4.51 -4.56
CA CYS A 74 -8.90 -3.23 -4.00
C CYS A 74 -7.75 -2.70 -3.16
N VAL A 75 -7.14 -1.58 -3.55
CA VAL A 75 -6.07 -0.92 -2.81
C VAL A 75 -6.61 0.36 -2.19
N ASN A 76 -6.32 0.58 -0.92
CA ASN A 76 -6.69 1.74 -0.14
C ASN A 76 -5.41 2.43 0.32
N SER A 77 -5.04 3.54 -0.33
CA SER A 77 -3.80 4.26 -0.04
C SER A 77 -3.84 5.70 -0.52
N GLU A 78 -2.83 6.46 -0.12
CA GLU A 78 -2.57 7.82 -0.60
C GLU A 78 -1.64 7.82 -1.84
N HIS A 79 -1.20 6.63 -2.29
CA HIS A 79 -0.28 6.51 -3.41
C HIS A 79 -0.99 6.66 -4.74
N SER A 80 -0.28 7.17 -5.74
CA SER A 80 -0.80 7.30 -7.10
C SER A 80 -1.03 5.93 -7.75
N VAL A 81 -2.00 5.88 -8.66
CA VAL A 81 -2.33 4.68 -9.45
C VAL A 81 -1.12 4.18 -10.24
N ASP A 82 -0.30 5.08 -10.79
CA ASP A 82 0.92 4.73 -11.54
C ASP A 82 1.93 3.95 -10.68
N LEU A 83 2.12 4.38 -9.43
CA LEU A 83 3.03 3.74 -8.50
C LEU A 83 2.50 2.35 -8.11
N LEU A 84 1.19 2.21 -7.93
CA LEU A 84 0.55 0.91 -7.70
C LEU A 84 0.73 -0.04 -8.89
N LEU A 85 0.51 0.44 -10.11
CA LEU A 85 0.71 -0.32 -11.34
C LEU A 85 2.18 -0.74 -11.53
N GLU A 86 3.13 0.16 -11.29
CA GLU A 86 4.57 -0.17 -11.36
C GLU A 86 4.93 -1.25 -10.32
N THR A 87 4.37 -1.13 -9.13
CA THR A 87 4.57 -2.08 -8.03
C THR A 87 4.01 -3.44 -8.39
N LEU A 88 2.82 -3.50 -8.97
CA LEU A 88 2.21 -4.74 -9.47
C LEU A 88 2.96 -5.31 -10.67
N GLY A 89 3.52 -4.48 -11.55
CA GLY A 89 4.37 -4.92 -12.65
C GLY A 89 5.59 -5.73 -12.20
N LYS A 90 6.08 -5.51 -10.97
CA LYS A 90 7.18 -6.28 -10.36
C LYS A 90 6.81 -7.72 -10.02
N THR A 91 5.51 -8.06 -9.92
CA THR A 91 5.08 -9.45 -9.74
C THR A 91 5.06 -10.23 -11.05
N GLY A 92 5.21 -9.55 -12.20
CA GLY A 92 5.16 -10.17 -13.53
C GLY A 92 3.75 -10.53 -13.99
N GLN A 93 2.72 -9.97 -13.35
CA GLN A 93 1.32 -10.19 -13.71
C GLN A 93 0.76 -9.02 -14.51
N ALA A 94 -0.22 -9.30 -15.36
CA ALA A 94 -0.97 -8.25 -16.04
C ALA A 94 -1.84 -7.50 -15.02
N ALA A 95 -1.65 -6.19 -14.93
CA ALA A 95 -2.41 -5.31 -14.04
C ALA A 95 -3.07 -4.19 -14.86
N SER A 96 -4.38 -3.99 -14.65
CA SER A 96 -5.18 -2.98 -15.33
C SER A 96 -5.98 -2.16 -14.31
N TYR A 97 -6.06 -0.85 -14.51
CA TYR A 97 -6.86 0.02 -13.65
C TYR A 97 -8.35 0.00 -14.05
N LEU A 98 -9.22 -0.32 -13.09
CA LEU A 98 -10.67 -0.37 -13.31
C LEU A 98 -11.36 0.94 -12.91
N GLY A 99 -10.84 1.64 -11.88
CA GLY A 99 -11.38 2.93 -11.45
C GLY A 99 -11.28 3.19 -9.95
N PRO A 100 -11.70 4.37 -9.49
CA PRO A 100 -11.85 4.68 -8.07
C PRO A 100 -13.15 4.08 -7.50
N LYS A 101 -13.18 3.77 -6.20
CA LYS A 101 -14.30 3.13 -5.51
C LYS A 101 -14.81 3.93 -4.30
#